data_AF-A0A5C4LQ78-F1
#
_entry.id   AF-A0A5C4LQ78-F1
#
_cell.length_a   1.000
_cell.length_b   1.000
_cell.length_c   1.000
_cell.angle_alpha   90.00
_cell.angle_beta   90.00
_cell.angle_gamma   90.00
#
_symmetry.space_group_name_H-M   'P 1'
#
loop_
_entity.id
_entity.type
_entity.pdbx_description
1 polymer ?
#
loop_
_entity_poly.entity_id
_entity_poly.type
_entity_poly.pdbx_seq_one_letter_code
_entity_poly.pdbx_strand_id
1 'polypeptide(L)' 'MLVWRSFNRKVGFTGDVGFWHETYVIAPGGYECIYGNMPRFGLAAAGEHVPVSRKGDTAADRLRQQTQNDWSTL' A
#
# COMPACT_ATOMS: atom_id res chain seq x y z
N MET A 1 15.67 -3.77 -11.59
CA MET A 1 15.70 -4.68 -10.42
C MET A 1 15.21 -6.08 -10.80
N LEU A 2 16.12 -7.02 -11.11
CA LEU A 2 15.76 -8.39 -11.52
C LEU A 2 15.29 -9.28 -10.35
N VAL A 3 15.82 -9.05 -9.15
CA VAL A 3 15.53 -9.85 -7.94
C VAL A 3 14.05 -9.74 -7.54
N TRP A 4 13.50 -8.53 -7.45
CA TRP A 4 12.09 -8.34 -7.09
C TRP A 4 11.11 -8.96 -8.09
N ARG A 5 11.43 -8.89 -9.39
CA ARG A 5 10.62 -9.51 -10.44
C ARG A 5 10.64 -11.03 -10.37
N SER A 6 11.79 -11.63 -10.04
CA SER A 6 11.94 -13.08 -9.85
C SER A 6 11.16 -13.55 -8.62
N PHE A 7 11.30 -12.83 -7.50
CA PHE A 7 10.54 -13.06 -6.27
C PHE A 7 9.03 -13.04 -6.52
N ASN A 8 8.50 -11.96 -7.10
CA ASN A 8 7.06 -11.82 -7.35
C ASN A 8 6.51 -12.89 -8.30
N ARG A 9 7.31 -13.40 -9.24
CA ARG A 9 6.89 -14.49 -10.13
C ARG A 9 6.80 -15.83 -9.40
N LYS A 10 7.70 -16.08 -8.45
CA LYS A 10 7.75 -17.33 -7.68
C LYS A 10 6.70 -17.36 -6.57
N VAL A 11 6.55 -16.25 -5.84
CA VAL A 11 5.64 -16.16 -4.68
C VAL A 11 4.23 -15.78 -5.10
N GLY A 12 4.07 -14.85 -6.05
CA GLY A 12 2.75 -14.43 -6.53
C GLY A 12 1.75 -14.15 -5.40
N PHE A 13 0.56 -14.75 -5.49
CA PHE A 13 -0.51 -14.66 -4.50
C PHE A 13 -0.71 -15.97 -3.73
N THR A 14 0.31 -16.82 -3.61
CA THR A 14 0.15 -18.15 -3.00
C THR A 14 -0.06 -18.10 -1.49
N GLY A 15 0.29 -16.98 -0.84
CA GLY A 15 0.13 -16.81 0.61
C GLY A 15 1.30 -17.34 1.44
N ASP A 16 2.30 -17.97 0.83
CA ASP A 16 3.43 -18.60 1.55
C ASP A 16 4.35 -17.59 2.22
N VAL A 17 4.47 -16.40 1.63
CA VAL A 17 5.30 -15.31 2.13
C VAL A 17 4.50 -14.02 2.08
N GLY A 18 4.32 -13.43 3.25
CA GLY A 18 3.74 -12.11 3.41
C GLY A 18 4.79 -11.00 3.30
N PHE A 19 4.40 -9.87 2.72
CA PHE A 19 5.24 -8.67 2.65
C PHE A 19 4.41 -7.42 2.91
N TRP A 20 5.07 -6.40 3.44
CA TRP A 20 4.50 -5.07 3.65
C TRP A 20 5.47 -4.00 3.16
N HIS A 21 4.93 -2.85 2.76
CA HIS A 21 5.70 -1.64 2.49
C HIS A 21 4.94 -0.44 3.03
N GLU A 22 5.60 0.37 3.84
CA GLU A 22 5.01 1.51 4.53
C GLU A 22 5.81 2.76 4.22
N THR A 23 5.14 3.83 3.83
CA THR A 23 5.75 5.11 3.47
C THR A 23 5.12 6.23 4.28
N TYR A 24 5.97 7.04 4.91
CA TYR A 24 5.56 8.17 5.73
C TYR A 24 6.04 9.48 5.10
N VAL A 25 5.12 10.43 5.00
CA VAL A 25 5.36 11.85 4.79
C VAL A 25 5.19 12.52 6.15
N ILE A 26 6.12 13.41 6.52
CA ILE A 26 6.09 14.10 7.82
C ILE A 26 5.01 15.20 7.78
N ALA A 27 3.75 14.79 7.88
CA ALA A 27 2.55 15.62 8.08
C ALA A 27 1.44 14.73 8.68
N PRO A 28 0.52 15.27 9.51
CA PRO A 28 -0.64 14.51 9.97
C PRO A 28 -1.40 13.90 8.79
N GLY A 29 -1.74 12.60 8.86
CA GLY A 29 -2.42 11.89 7.76
C GLY A 29 -1.54 11.56 6.55
N GLY A 30 -0.27 11.98 6.53
CA GLY A 30 0.67 11.72 5.44
C GLY A 30 1.28 10.32 5.50
N TYR A 31 0.49 9.26 5.34
CA TYR A 31 1.02 7.90 5.35
C TYR A 31 0.28 7.00 4.36
N GLU A 32 0.99 6.05 3.74
CA GLU A 32 0.37 4.97 2.97
C GLU A 32 1.05 3.63 3.26
N CYS A 33 0.28 2.55 3.18
CA CYS A 33 0.79 1.20 3.40
C CYS A 33 0.12 0.21 2.46
N ILE A 34 0.92 -0.72 1.93
CA ILE A 34 0.43 -1.86 1.15
C ILE A 34 0.80 -3.17 1.83
N TYR A 35 -0.16 -4.09 1.83
CA TYR A 35 -0.01 -5.43 2.36
C TYR A 35 -0.23 -6.43 1.23
N GLY A 36 0.72 -7.35 1.03
CA GLY A 36 0.60 -8.45 0.08
C GLY A 36 0.77 -9.78 0.80
N ASN A 37 -0.15 -10.72 0.55
CA ASN A 37 -0.15 -12.06 1.17
C ASN A 37 -0.08 -12.02 2.72
N MET A 38 -0.66 -11.00 3.34
CA MET A 38 -0.69 -10.81 4.79
C MET A 38 -2.13 -10.66 5.28
N PRO A 39 -2.45 -11.15 6.49
CA PRO A 39 -3.71 -10.80 7.15
C PRO A 39 -3.75 -9.29 7.45
N ARG A 40 -4.94 -8.76 7.77
CA ARG A 40 -5.08 -7.36 8.20
C ARG A 40 -4.26 -7.13 9.47
N PHE A 41 -3.30 -6.23 9.40
CA PHE A 41 -2.35 -5.94 10.46
C PHE A 41 -1.91 -4.47 10.41
N GLY A 42 -1.35 -3.94 11.50
CA GLY A 42 -0.78 -2.59 11.54
C GLY A 42 -1.78 -1.50 11.14
N LEU A 43 -1.38 -0.61 10.23
CA LEU A 43 -2.24 0.45 9.71
C LEU A 43 -3.52 -0.08 9.04
N ALA A 44 -3.47 -1.24 8.38
CA ALA A 44 -4.69 -1.85 7.79
C ALA A 44 -5.69 -2.35 8.85
N ALA A 45 -5.26 -2.51 10.11
CA ALA A 45 -6.15 -2.79 11.24
C ALA A 45 -6.60 -1.51 11.96
N ALA A 46 -5.76 -0.46 11.98
CA ALA A 46 -6.06 0.81 12.63
C ALA A 46 -6.90 1.79 11.79
N GLY A 47 -6.88 1.64 10.46
CA GLY A 47 -7.57 2.53 9.52
C GLY A 47 -8.35 1.80 8.44
N GLU A 48 -8.69 2.55 7.38
CA GLU A 48 -9.36 2.00 6.21
C GLU A 48 -8.41 1.09 5.41
N HIS A 49 -8.91 -0.06 4.98
CA HIS A 49 -8.15 -1.03 4.21
C HIS A 49 -8.87 -1.35 2.90
N VAL A 50 -8.31 -0.86 1.79
CA VAL A 50 -8.93 -0.93 0.46
C VAL A 50 -8.07 -1.73 -0.52
N PRO A 51 -8.68 -2.40 -1.52
CA PRO A 51 -7.93 -3.10 -2.56
C PRO A 51 -7.08 -2.15 -3.41
N VAL A 52 -5.86 -2.56 -3.76
CA VAL A 52 -5.06 -1.85 -4.78
C VAL A 52 -5.67 -2.12 -6.15
N SER A 53 -6.13 -1.06 -6.81
CA SER A 53 -7.11 -1.15 -7.89
C SER A 53 -6.54 -1.53 -9.26
N ARG A 54 -5.29 -1.12 -9.58
CA ARG A 54 -4.73 -1.28 -10.93
C ARG A 54 -3.22 -1.46 -10.98
N LYS A 55 -2.75 -2.06 -12.07
CA LYS A 55 -1.32 -2.13 -12.41
C LYS A 55 -0.82 -0.72 -12.75
N GLY A 56 0.25 -0.28 -12.10
CA GLY A 56 0.77 1.09 -12.21
C GLY A 56 0.18 2.07 -11.20
N ASP A 57 -0.64 1.59 -10.25
CA ASP A 57 -1.03 2.32 -9.05
C ASP A 57 0.21 2.54 -8.17
N THR A 58 0.80 3.73 -8.24
CA THR A 58 2.05 4.05 -7.54
C THR A 58 1.79 4.63 -6.16
N ALA A 59 2.77 4.46 -5.26
CA ALA A 59 2.76 5.09 -3.93
C ALA A 59 2.46 6.60 -3.99
N ALA A 60 3.09 7.29 -4.94
CA ALA A 60 2.92 8.73 -5.14
C ALA A 60 1.49 9.09 -5.58
N ASP A 61 0.88 8.28 -6.45
CA ASP A 61 -0.50 8.54 -6.90
C ASP A 61 -1.50 8.35 -5.75
N ARG A 62 -1.33 7.31 -4.92
CA ARG A 62 -2.19 7.07 -3.76
C ARG A 62 -2.08 8.17 -2.72
N LEU A 63 -0.85 8.60 -2.40
CA LEU A 63 -0.63 9.71 -1.47
C LEU A 63 -1.29 11.00 -1.98
N ARG A 64 -1.19 11.30 -3.29
CA ARG A 64 -1.83 12.48 -3.89
C ARG A 64 -3.36 12.43 -3.80
N GLN A 65 -3.97 11.26 -4.05
CA GLN A 65 -5.43 11.09 -3.93
C GLN A 65 -5.90 11.30 -2.49
N GLN A 66 -5.13 10.81 -1.51
CA GLN A 66 -5.45 10.99 -0.10
C GLN A 66 -5.40 12.47 0.31
N THR A 67 -4.38 13.23 -0.14
CA THR A 67 -4.30 14.68 0.09
C THR A 67 -5.47 15.43 -0.56
N GLN A 68 -5.89 15.07 -1.78
CA GLN A 68 -7.00 15.74 -2.47
C GLN A 68 -8.34 15.57 -1.73
N ASN A 69 -8.58 14.39 -1.14
CA ASN A 69 -9.83 14.09 -0.43
C ASN A 69 -9.93 14.85 0.91
N ASP A 70 -8.81 15.14 1.57
CA ASP A 70 -8.78 15.90 2.82
C ASP A 70 -9.26 17.35 2.64
N TRP A 71 -8.95 17.97 1.50
CA TRP A 71 -9.39 19.34 1.16
C TRP A 71 -10.85 19.46 0.68
N SER A 72 -11.55 18.34 0.48
CA SER A 72 -12.97 18.33 0.07
C SER A 72 -13.96 18.27 1.24
N THR A 73 -13.43 18.22 2.47
CA THR A 73 -14.22 18.08 3.72
C THR A 73 -14.22 19.38 4.56
N LEU A 74 -13.81 20.50 3.95
CA LEU A 74 -14.00 21.87 4.44
C LEU A 74 -14.99 22.61 3.54
#